data_AF-A0A439ZYF6-F1
#
_entry.id   AF-A0A439ZYF6-F1
#
_cell.length_a   1.000
_cell.length_b   1.000
_cell.length_c   1.000
_cell.angle_alpha   90.00
_cell.angle_beta   90.00
_cell.angle_gamma   90.00
#
_symmetry.space_group_name_H-M   'P 1'
#
loop_
_entity.id
_entity.type
_entity.pdbx_description
1 polymer ?
#
loop_
_entity_poly.entity_id
_entity_poly.type
_entity_poly.pdbx_seq_one_letter_code
_entity_poly.pdbx_strand_id
1 'polypeptide(L)'
;MPTLVAKPAQGDGWTHEVKFDGYRSQIIIDAGGARIFTRRGLDWTSKYRALAAAARTLDVENVIIDGEVVVLNEAGLSDFVALRKAITRRQHDLYFVAFDLLHLNGHDLRDMPLEDRWEILAGLIGSDSRIQFSETMAGEANAIYHLVDKAGLEGMVSKRADS
;
A
#
# COMPACT_ATOMS: atom_id res chain seq x y z
N MET A 1 10.77 7.32 -9.79
CA MET A 1 10.81 5.84 -9.63
C MET A 1 11.79 5.52 -8.50
N PRO A 2 11.54 4.52 -7.65
CA PRO A 2 12.46 4.18 -6.57
C PRO A 2 13.81 3.68 -7.14
N THR A 3 14.90 4.05 -6.47
CA THR A 3 16.28 3.65 -6.82
C THR A 3 16.77 2.65 -5.78
N LEU A 4 17.28 1.50 -6.22
CA LEU A 4 17.86 0.50 -5.33
C LEU A 4 19.18 1.02 -4.73
N VAL A 5 19.28 1.03 -3.40
CA VAL A 5 20.46 1.49 -2.67
C VAL A 5 20.88 0.46 -1.61
N ALA A 6 22.18 0.39 -1.34
CA ALA A 6 22.76 -0.61 -0.42
C ALA A 6 22.56 -0.27 1.07
N LYS A 7 22.20 0.98 1.39
CA LYS A 7 21.94 1.47 2.75
C LYS A 7 20.72 2.38 2.71
N PRO A 8 19.87 2.37 3.75
CA PRO A 8 18.74 3.29 3.82
C PRO A 8 19.22 4.75 3.87
N ALA A 9 18.37 5.66 3.40
CA ALA A 9 18.62 7.09 3.51
C ALA A 9 18.69 7.49 5.00
N GLN A 10 19.58 8.42 5.34
CA GLN A 10 19.80 8.89 6.71
C GLN A 10 19.55 10.39 6.80
N GLY A 11 19.19 10.86 7.99
CA GLY A 11 18.95 12.28 8.31
C GLY A 11 17.47 12.62 8.50
N ASP A 12 17.23 13.77 9.13
CA ASP A 12 15.89 14.29 9.39
C ASP A 12 15.13 14.53 8.06
N GLY A 13 13.86 14.10 8.00
CA GLY A 13 13.01 14.25 6.82
C GLY A 13 12.86 13.01 5.92
N TRP A 14 13.36 11.85 6.34
CA TRP A 14 13.11 10.56 5.69
C TRP A 14 12.22 9.66 6.56
N THR A 15 11.26 9.00 5.93
CA THR A 15 10.43 7.97 6.53
C THR A 15 10.71 6.62 5.89
N HIS A 16 10.52 5.56 6.68
CA HIS A 16 10.92 4.21 6.31
C HIS A 16 9.75 3.23 6.44
N GLU A 17 9.54 2.43 5.40
CA GLU A 17 8.48 1.43 5.32
C GLU A 17 9.06 0.07 4.98
N VAL A 18 8.43 -1.00 5.46
CA VAL A 18 8.75 -2.36 4.99
C VAL A 18 8.45 -2.45 3.49
N LYS A 19 9.40 -2.98 2.72
CA LYS A 19 9.17 -3.25 1.30
C LYS A 19 8.23 -4.44 1.18
N PHE A 20 6.98 -4.16 0.81
CA PHE A 20 6.05 -5.19 0.39
C PHE A 20 6.35 -5.61 -1.04
N ASP A 21 6.47 -6.91 -1.25
CA ASP A 21 6.74 -7.47 -2.56
C ASP A 21 5.45 -8.00 -3.18
N GLY A 22 4.90 -7.23 -4.13
CA GLY A 22 3.54 -7.44 -4.60
C GLY A 22 3.26 -6.95 -6.02
N TYR A 23 1.99 -6.61 -6.26
CA TYR A 23 1.59 -5.90 -7.47
C TYR A 23 1.02 -4.52 -7.15
N ARG A 24 1.79 -3.47 -7.45
CA ARG A 24 1.31 -2.09 -7.40
C ARG A 24 0.00 -1.92 -8.16
N SER A 25 -0.99 -1.44 -7.44
CA SER A 25 -2.36 -1.31 -7.92
C SER A 25 -3.00 -0.03 -7.38
N GLN A 26 -4.00 0.46 -8.08
CA GLN A 26 -4.81 1.60 -7.67
C GLN A 26 -6.24 1.16 -7.44
N ILE A 27 -6.81 1.53 -6.29
CA ILE A 27 -8.24 1.43 -6.02
C ILE A 27 -8.87 2.75 -6.45
N ILE A 28 -9.92 2.65 -7.27
CA ILE A 28 -10.74 3.78 -7.70
C ILE A 28 -12.18 3.51 -7.28
N ILE A 29 -12.77 4.46 -6.55
CA ILE A 29 -14.19 4.45 -6.18
C ILE A 29 -14.81 5.72 -6.75
N ASP A 30 -15.95 5.57 -7.42
CA ASP A 30 -16.81 6.65 -7.91
C ASP A 30 -18.24 6.11 -8.08
N ALA A 31 -19.10 6.82 -8.81
CA ALA A 31 -20.47 6.41 -9.11
C ALA A 31 -20.58 5.04 -9.82
N GLY A 32 -19.51 4.57 -10.48
CA GLY A 32 -19.44 3.23 -11.08
C GLY A 32 -19.08 2.11 -10.10
N GLY A 33 -18.80 2.44 -8.84
CA GLY A 33 -18.36 1.53 -7.79
C GLY A 33 -16.84 1.28 -7.77
N ALA A 34 -16.41 0.41 -6.87
CA ALA A 34 -14.99 0.12 -6.67
C ALA A 34 -14.39 -0.73 -7.81
N ARG A 35 -13.30 -0.21 -8.40
CA ARG A 35 -12.47 -0.86 -9.42
C ARG A 35 -11.01 -0.85 -8.99
N ILE A 36 -10.25 -1.85 -9.45
CA ILE A 36 -8.83 -2.00 -9.10
C ILE A 36 -8.00 -2.18 -10.37
N PHE A 37 -7.05 -1.29 -10.57
CA PHE A 37 -6.18 -1.25 -11.75
C PHE A 37 -4.75 -1.59 -11.38
N THR A 38 -4.07 -2.35 -12.23
CA THR A 38 -2.62 -2.57 -12.08
C THR A 38 -1.84 -1.30 -12.44
N ARG A 39 -0.55 -1.25 -12.09
CA ARG A 39 0.41 -0.21 -12.56
C ARG A 39 0.37 0.06 -14.07
N ARG A 40 -0.03 -0.91 -14.89
CA ARG A 40 -0.12 -0.77 -16.36
C ARG A 40 -1.51 -0.33 -16.86
N GLY A 41 -2.42 0.01 -15.95
CA GLY A 41 -3.79 0.42 -16.27
C GLY A 41 -4.72 -0.73 -16.65
N LEU A 42 -4.32 -1.99 -16.44
CA LEU A 42 -5.20 -3.14 -16.66
C LEU A 42 -6.23 -3.23 -15.53
N ASP A 43 -7.52 -3.28 -15.89
CA ASP A 43 -8.60 -3.53 -14.94
C ASP A 43 -8.55 -4.99 -14.45
N TRP A 44 -8.21 -5.16 -13.17
CA TRP A 44 -8.11 -6.45 -12.50
C TRP A 44 -9.19 -6.63 -11.43
N THR A 45 -10.27 -5.83 -11.49
CA THR A 45 -11.37 -5.87 -10.50
C THR A 45 -11.94 -7.29 -10.33
N SER A 46 -12.10 -8.05 -11.41
CA SER A 46 -12.60 -9.45 -11.36
C SER A 46 -11.60 -10.43 -10.73
N LYS A 47 -10.30 -10.16 -10.84
CA LYS A 47 -9.23 -10.93 -10.18
C LYS A 47 -9.08 -10.55 -8.71
N TYR A 48 -9.50 -9.34 -8.35
CA TYR A 48 -9.40 -8.76 -7.01
C TYR A 48 -10.77 -8.60 -6.34
N ARG A 49 -11.71 -9.51 -6.59
CA ARG A 49 -13.12 -9.37 -6.16
C ARG A 49 -13.27 -9.12 -4.64
N ALA A 50 -12.45 -9.78 -3.83
CA ALA A 50 -12.49 -9.63 -2.37
C ALA A 50 -11.99 -8.25 -1.92
N LEU A 51 -10.96 -7.73 -2.58
CA LEU A 51 -10.46 -6.37 -2.33
C LEU A 51 -11.45 -5.32 -2.83
N ALA A 52 -12.03 -5.52 -4.01
CA ALA A 52 -13.06 -4.63 -4.55
C ALA A 52 -14.34 -4.62 -3.69
N ALA A 53 -14.68 -5.73 -3.04
CA ALA A 53 -15.76 -5.78 -2.07
C ALA A 53 -15.42 -5.01 -0.79
N ALA A 54 -14.19 -5.17 -0.25
CA ALA A 54 -13.72 -4.40 0.90
C ALA A 54 -13.64 -2.90 0.60
N ALA A 55 -13.19 -2.50 -0.60
CA ALA A 55 -13.13 -1.10 -1.00
C ALA A 55 -14.50 -0.41 -0.98
N ARG A 56 -15.59 -1.13 -1.30
CA ARG A 56 -16.96 -0.58 -1.28
C ARG A 56 -17.47 -0.23 0.12
N THR A 57 -16.79 -0.69 1.18
CA THR A 57 -17.18 -0.37 2.56
C THR A 57 -16.50 0.89 3.09
N LEU A 58 -15.62 1.52 2.30
CA LEU A 58 -15.04 2.81 2.64
C LEU A 58 -16.11 3.90 2.54
N ASP A 59 -16.19 4.76 3.55
CA ASP A 59 -17.16 5.85 3.61
C ASP A 59 -16.68 7.07 2.80
N VAL A 60 -16.76 6.96 1.48
CA VAL A 60 -16.30 7.97 0.52
C VAL A 60 -17.25 8.08 -0.67
N GLU A 61 -17.37 9.28 -1.23
CA GLU A 61 -18.10 9.51 -2.48
C GLU A 61 -17.26 9.14 -3.70
N ASN A 62 -15.99 9.53 -3.68
CA ASN A 62 -15.02 9.14 -4.69
C ASN A 62 -13.59 9.19 -4.14
N VAL A 63 -12.74 8.26 -4.57
CA VAL A 63 -11.36 8.16 -4.09
C VAL A 63 -10.44 7.52 -5.12
N ILE A 64 -9.16 7.91 -5.09
CA ILE A 64 -8.07 7.20 -5.76
C ILE A 64 -6.98 6.91 -4.72
N ILE A 65 -6.77 5.63 -4.42
CA ILE A 65 -5.78 5.15 -3.45
C ILE A 65 -4.71 4.35 -4.19
N ASP A 66 -3.44 4.67 -3.96
CA ASP A 66 -2.30 3.90 -4.47
C ASP A 66 -1.78 2.95 -3.39
N GLY A 67 -1.39 1.75 -3.81
CA GLY A 67 -1.01 0.69 -2.90
C GLY A 67 -0.43 -0.53 -3.57
N GLU A 68 -0.11 -1.53 -2.75
CA GLU A 68 0.48 -2.80 -3.15
C GLU A 68 -0.46 -3.95 -2.82
N VAL A 69 -0.77 -4.80 -3.80
CA VAL A 69 -1.49 -6.05 -3.52
C VAL A 69 -0.51 -7.14 -3.11
N VAL A 70 -0.74 -7.73 -1.94
CA VAL A 70 0.14 -8.72 -1.32
C VAL A 70 -0.63 -9.96 -0.85
N VAL A 71 0.12 -11.02 -0.55
CA VAL A 71 -0.33 -12.14 0.29
C VAL A 71 0.59 -12.18 1.48
N LEU A 72 0.05 -12.33 2.69
CA LEU A 72 0.86 -12.47 3.90
C LEU A 72 1.05 -13.96 4.24
N ASN A 73 2.23 -14.33 4.69
CA ASN A 73 2.51 -15.64 5.28
C ASN A 73 2.10 -15.68 6.77
N GLU A 74 2.32 -16.81 7.44
CA GLU A 74 1.96 -17.00 8.86
C GLU A 74 2.70 -16.04 9.81
N ALA A 75 3.84 -15.49 9.39
CA ALA A 75 4.60 -14.50 10.13
C ALA A 75 4.18 -13.05 9.79
N GLY A 76 3.14 -12.86 8.97
CA GLY A 76 2.66 -11.53 8.56
C GLY A 76 3.51 -10.86 7.47
N LEU A 77 4.42 -11.59 6.83
CA LEU A 77 5.32 -11.04 5.81
C LEU A 77 4.79 -11.31 4.39
N SER A 78 5.07 -10.43 3.43
CA SER A 78 4.64 -10.63 2.04
C SER A 78 5.28 -11.86 1.39
N ASP A 79 4.48 -12.74 0.79
CA ASP A 79 4.92 -13.91 0.02
C ASP A 79 4.53 -13.76 -1.45
N PHE A 80 5.52 -13.33 -2.26
CA PHE A 80 5.35 -13.10 -3.70
C PHE A 80 5.04 -14.39 -4.48
N VAL A 81 5.58 -15.54 -4.06
CA VAL A 81 5.33 -16.82 -4.72
C VAL A 81 3.88 -17.26 -4.47
N ALA A 82 3.38 -17.09 -3.25
CA ALA A 82 1.99 -17.32 -2.90
C ALA A 82 1.04 -16.35 -3.62
N LEU A 83 1.42 -15.08 -3.77
CA LEU A 83 0.65 -14.06 -4.48
C LEU A 83 0.32 -14.47 -5.91
N ARG A 84 1.32 -14.94 -6.67
CA ARG A 84 1.10 -15.41 -8.06
C ARG A 84 0.03 -16.50 -8.16
N LYS A 85 -0.03 -17.40 -7.17
CA LYS A 85 -1.04 -18.46 -7.09
C LYS A 85 -2.39 -17.91 -6.62
N ALA A 86 -2.39 -16.99 -5.65
CA ALA A 86 -3.59 -16.45 -5.02
C ALA A 86 -4.48 -15.65 -5.98
N ILE A 87 -3.89 -14.86 -6.88
CA ILE A 87 -4.63 -14.03 -7.86
C ILE A 87 -5.63 -14.84 -8.69
N THR A 88 -5.28 -16.10 -8.99
CA THR A 88 -6.12 -16.96 -9.84
C THR A 88 -7.01 -17.90 -9.04
N ARG A 89 -6.61 -18.31 -7.83
CA ARG A 89 -7.28 -19.41 -7.09
C ARG A 89 -7.70 -19.09 -5.66
N ARG A 90 -7.07 -18.11 -5.01
CA ARG A 90 -7.28 -17.79 -3.58
C ARG A 90 -7.36 -16.29 -3.36
N GLN A 91 -8.33 -15.64 -4.00
CA GLN A 91 -8.48 -14.18 -3.94
C GLN A 91 -8.78 -13.66 -2.52
N HIS A 92 -9.23 -14.53 -1.61
CA HIS A 92 -9.46 -14.22 -0.19
C HIS A 92 -8.18 -14.19 0.65
N ASP A 93 -7.02 -14.52 0.07
CA ASP A 93 -5.72 -14.41 0.75
C ASP A 93 -5.03 -13.07 0.45
N LEU A 94 -5.65 -12.26 -0.42
CA LEU A 94 -5.11 -10.98 -0.85
C LEU A 94 -5.41 -9.88 0.15
N TYR A 95 -4.40 -9.04 0.37
CA TYR A 95 -4.49 -7.75 1.05
C TYR A 95 -4.05 -6.64 0.10
N PHE A 96 -4.58 -5.44 0.32
CA PHE A 96 -4.12 -4.22 -0.34
C PHE A 96 -3.49 -3.33 0.72
N VAL A 97 -2.19 -3.07 0.61
CA VAL A 97 -1.47 -2.16 1.49
C VAL A 97 -1.43 -0.79 0.82
N ALA A 98 -2.24 0.13 1.29
CA ALA A 98 -2.31 1.50 0.82
C ALA A 98 -1.14 2.33 1.34
N PHE A 99 -0.53 3.13 0.48
CA PHE A 99 0.62 3.97 0.85
C PHE A 99 0.52 5.41 0.33
N ASP A 100 -0.51 5.75 -0.47
CA ASP A 100 -0.75 7.12 -0.93
C ASP A 100 -2.23 7.34 -1.26
N LEU A 101 -2.69 8.58 -1.09
CA LEU A 101 -4.04 9.04 -1.39
C LEU A 101 -3.96 10.17 -2.41
N LEU A 102 -4.46 9.93 -3.61
CA LEU A 102 -4.30 10.86 -4.73
C LEU A 102 -5.52 11.76 -4.94
N HIS A 103 -6.71 11.28 -4.58
CA HIS A 103 -7.95 12.01 -4.74
C HIS A 103 -8.95 11.58 -3.67
N LEU A 104 -9.73 12.51 -3.14
CA LEU A 104 -10.79 12.25 -2.18
C LEU A 104 -11.94 13.25 -2.35
N ASN A 105 -13.17 12.74 -2.51
CA ASN A 105 -14.43 13.50 -2.50
C ASN A 105 -14.38 14.80 -3.35
N GLY A 106 -13.89 14.68 -4.58
CA GLY A 106 -13.81 15.79 -5.55
C GLY A 106 -12.53 16.63 -5.47
N HIS A 107 -11.62 16.32 -4.54
CA HIS A 107 -10.37 17.04 -4.36
C HIS A 107 -9.17 16.21 -4.84
N ASP A 108 -8.38 16.78 -5.74
CA ASP A 108 -7.05 16.27 -6.09
C ASP A 108 -6.08 16.62 -4.97
N LEU A 109 -5.45 15.61 -4.36
CA LEU A 109 -4.57 15.80 -3.21
C LEU A 109 -3.09 15.78 -3.60
N ARG A 110 -2.74 15.58 -4.88
CA ARG A 110 -1.35 15.36 -5.30
C ARG A 110 -0.41 16.54 -5.06
N ASP A 111 -0.95 17.74 -4.89
CA ASP A 111 -0.19 18.95 -4.56
C ASP A 111 -0.02 19.16 -3.04
N MET A 112 -0.66 18.33 -2.20
CA MET A 112 -0.47 18.35 -0.74
C MET A 112 0.80 17.58 -0.34
N PRO A 113 1.46 17.94 0.78
CA PRO A 113 2.54 17.15 1.37
C PRO A 113 2.14 15.69 1.64
N LEU A 114 3.06 14.73 1.44
CA LEU A 114 2.81 13.31 1.71
C LEU A 114 2.30 13.03 3.13
N GLU A 115 2.85 13.72 4.12
CA GLU A 115 2.45 13.59 5.52
C GLU A 115 0.96 13.90 5.73
N ASP A 116 0.46 14.99 5.14
CA ASP A 116 -0.96 15.35 5.20
C ASP A 116 -1.83 14.30 4.50
N ARG A 117 -1.39 13.80 3.33
CA ARG A 117 -2.11 12.75 2.60
C ARG A 117 -2.18 11.45 3.39
N TRP A 118 -1.13 11.14 4.16
CA TRP A 118 -1.08 9.97 5.03
C TRP A 118 -2.00 10.07 6.23
N GLU A 119 -2.06 11.22 6.89
CA GLU A 119 -2.99 11.42 8.01
C GLU A 119 -4.44 11.19 7.57
N ILE A 120 -4.81 11.75 6.40
CA ILE A 120 -6.13 11.55 5.81
C ILE A 120 -6.36 10.08 5.46
N LEU A 121 -5.38 9.42 4.82
CA LEU A 121 -5.49 8.02 4.41
C LEU A 121 -5.62 7.08 5.61
N ALA A 122 -4.87 7.32 6.68
CA ALA A 122 -4.93 6.55 7.92
C ALA A 122 -6.30 6.69 8.60
N GLY A 123 -6.89 7.89 8.60
CA GLY A 123 -8.24 8.12 9.10
C GLY A 123 -9.33 7.45 8.25
N LEU A 124 -9.08 7.22 6.96
CA LEU A 124 -10.02 6.59 6.05
C LEU A 124 -10.04 5.05 6.16
N ILE A 125 -8.90 4.43 6.45
CA ILE A 125 -8.76 2.97 6.46
C ILE A 125 -9.06 2.42 7.86
N GLY A 126 -10.15 1.68 7.99
CA GLY A 126 -10.49 0.98 9.24
C GLY A 126 -9.56 -0.20 9.55
N SER A 127 -9.39 -0.51 10.84
CA SER A 127 -8.46 -1.53 11.37
C SER A 127 -8.77 -2.98 10.94
N ASP A 128 -10.04 -3.29 10.63
CA ASP A 128 -10.50 -4.67 10.33
C ASP A 128 -10.75 -4.93 8.84
N SER A 129 -10.05 -4.23 7.95
CA SER A 129 -10.25 -4.33 6.49
C SER A 129 -9.17 -5.15 5.79
N ARG A 130 -9.46 -5.66 4.58
CA ARG A 130 -8.42 -6.20 3.69
C ARG A 130 -7.58 -5.10 3.03
N ILE A 131 -8.04 -3.86 3.16
CA ILE A 131 -7.31 -2.65 2.84
C ILE A 131 -6.63 -2.23 4.12
N GLN A 132 -5.31 -2.20 4.11
CA GLN A 132 -4.46 -1.89 5.25
C GLN A 132 -3.68 -0.63 4.93
N PHE A 133 -3.47 0.24 5.91
CA PHE A 133 -2.56 1.37 5.75
C PHE A 133 -1.13 0.89 6.01
N SER A 134 -0.19 1.29 5.14
CA SER A 134 1.23 1.03 5.37
C SER A 134 1.73 1.92 6.48
N GLU A 135 1.71 1.45 7.73
CA GLU A 135 2.31 2.18 8.84
C GLU A 135 3.81 2.40 8.60
N THR A 136 4.25 3.65 8.72
CA THR A 136 5.68 3.95 8.79
C THR A 136 6.27 3.43 10.08
N MET A 137 7.42 2.77 9.99
CA MET A 137 8.18 2.43 11.18
C MET A 137 8.89 3.70 11.66
N ALA A 138 8.51 4.20 12.84
CA ALA A 138 9.22 5.29 13.49
C ALA A 138 10.54 4.76 14.10
N GLY A 139 11.67 5.34 13.73
CA GLY A 139 12.99 4.97 14.26
C GLY A 139 14.16 5.29 13.33
N GLU A 140 15.38 5.17 13.85
CA GLU A 140 16.62 5.30 13.09
C GLU A 140 16.66 4.30 11.91
N ALA A 141 16.93 4.81 10.71
CA ALA A 141 16.95 4.07 9.44
C ALA A 141 17.70 2.73 9.52
N ASN A 142 18.87 2.74 10.15
CA ASN A 142 19.72 1.56 10.29
C ASN A 142 19.14 0.53 11.28
N ALA A 143 18.41 0.98 12.31
CA ALA A 143 17.74 0.09 13.26
C ALA A 143 16.54 -0.59 12.58
N ILE A 144 15.77 0.16 11.78
CA ILE A 144 14.67 -0.39 10.98
C ILE A 144 15.21 -1.39 9.95
N TYR A 145 16.28 -1.04 9.22
CA TYR A 145 16.94 -1.95 8.28
C TYR A 145 17.42 -3.23 8.95
N HIS A 146 18.07 -3.12 10.12
CA HIS A 146 18.52 -4.29 10.88
C HIS A 146 17.35 -5.17 11.33
N LEU A 147 16.22 -4.60 11.75
CA LEU A 147 15.03 -5.36 12.13
C LEU A 147 14.38 -6.04 10.93
N VAL A 148 14.31 -5.35 9.79
CA VAL A 148 13.84 -5.87 8.49
C VAL A 148 14.70 -7.06 8.06
N ASP A 149 16.03 -6.91 8.06
CA ASP A 149 16.97 -7.97 7.71
C ASP A 149 16.87 -9.18 8.66
N LYS A 150 16.81 -8.93 9.98
CA LYS A 150 16.67 -10.01 10.98
C LYS A 150 15.33 -10.76 10.89
N ALA A 151 14.27 -10.08 10.45
CA ALA A 151 12.95 -10.67 10.23
C ALA A 151 12.86 -11.43 8.90
N GLY A 152 13.92 -11.43 8.08
CA GLY A 152 13.93 -12.05 6.76
C GLY A 152 13.06 -11.32 5.74
N LEU A 153 12.77 -10.03 5.98
CA LEU A 153 12.06 -9.17 5.06
C LEU A 153 12.99 -8.76 3.90
N GLU A 154 12.45 -8.70 2.68
CA GLU A 154 13.25 -8.42 1.48
C GLU A 154 13.97 -7.06 1.49
N GLY A 155 13.47 -6.09 2.25
CA GLY A 155 14.06 -4.77 2.33
C GLY A 155 13.09 -3.72 2.85
N MET A 156 13.47 -2.47 2.65
CA MET A 156 12.71 -1.31 3.09
C MET A 156 12.68 -0.24 2.00
N VAL A 157 11.63 0.57 1.98
CA VAL A 157 11.52 1.75 1.13
C VAL A 157 11.73 2.99 2.00
N SER A 158 12.58 3.91 1.53
CA SER A 158 12.76 5.22 2.17
C SER A 158 12.08 6.28 1.32
N LYS A 159 11.21 7.10 1.92
CA LYS A 159 10.52 8.22 1.27
C LYS A 159 10.92 9.52 1.96
N ARG A 160 10.96 10.63 1.21
CA ARG A 160 11.10 11.95 1.84
C ARG A 160 9.73 12.38 2.38
N ALA A 161 9.69 12.92 3.59
CA ALA A 161 8.46 13.37 4.23
C ALA A 161 7.77 14.51 3.47
N ASP A 162 8.53 15.31 2.72
CA ASP A 162 8.05 16.49 1.97
C ASP A 162 7.72 16.21 0.49
N SER A 163 7.60 14.94 0.08
CA SER A 163 7.50 14.54 -1.34
C SER A 163 6.09 14.32 -1.90
#